data_AF-R6B2N6-F1
#
_entry.id   AF-R6B2N6-F1
#
_cell.length_a   1.000
_cell.length_b   1.000
_cell.length_c   1.000
_cell.angle_alpha   90.00
_cell.angle_beta   90.00
_cell.angle_gamma   90.00
#
_symmetry.space_group_name_H-M   'P 1'
#
loop_
_entity.id
_entity.type
_entity.pdbx_description
1 polymer ?
#
loop_
_entity_poly.entity_id
_entity_poly.type
_entity_poly.pdbx_seq_one_letter_code
_entity_poly.pdbx_strand_id
1 'polypeptide(L)'
;MGAVDVIPLIPMKDVTKEETVEYSKQLAERIWNEAGIPIFLYEDSASAPHRVNLAAIRKGQFEGMAEKVKDPQWTPDFGGAAIHPTAGVTAVGCRMPLVAFNINLSTSDVSIASKIAKIIRRSSGGFDCVKALGVMLEDRNIAQVSINMTDFNRTPLYRVVEVTKAEAARWGVHVIGTEIIGLTPMRALIDSAEYYLQIEDFNADKQIIENYLL
;
A
#
# COMPACT_ATOMS: atom_id res chain seq x y z
N MET A 1 -0.33 7.64 -16.96
CA MET A 1 -0.73 7.83 -15.57
C MET A 1 -0.76 9.32 -15.31
N GLY A 2 -1.80 9.82 -14.64
CA GLY A 2 -2.21 11.22 -14.72
C GLY A 2 -1.63 12.17 -13.68
N ALA A 3 -2.06 13.42 -13.76
CA ALA A 3 -1.74 14.49 -12.82
C ALA A 3 -2.17 14.13 -11.39
N VAL A 4 -3.35 13.51 -11.26
CA VAL A 4 -3.74 12.74 -10.08
C VAL A 4 -3.64 11.28 -10.46
N ASP A 5 -2.64 10.61 -9.91
CA ASP A 5 -2.33 9.23 -10.25
C ASP A 5 -3.41 8.26 -9.70
N VAL A 6 -3.66 8.32 -8.39
CA VAL A 6 -4.61 7.43 -7.70
C VAL A 6 -5.41 8.18 -6.65
N ILE A 7 -6.68 7.84 -6.53
CA ILE A 7 -7.60 8.29 -5.48
C ILE A 7 -8.15 7.03 -4.77
N PRO A 8 -7.51 6.59 -3.69
CA PRO A 8 -8.01 5.48 -2.89
C PRO A 8 -9.14 5.95 -1.97
N LEU A 9 -10.23 5.18 -1.91
CA LEU A 9 -11.20 5.26 -0.84
C LEU A 9 -10.93 4.10 0.13
N ILE A 10 -10.95 4.41 1.42
CA ILE A 10 -10.61 3.46 2.47
C ILE A 10 -11.80 3.39 3.42
N PRO A 11 -12.43 2.21 3.61
CA PRO A 11 -13.50 2.07 4.58
C PRO A 11 -12.91 2.28 5.98
N MET A 12 -13.58 3.14 6.76
CA MET A 12 -13.22 3.45 8.14
C MET A 12 -14.39 3.04 9.07
N LYS A 13 -14.52 3.68 10.23
CA LYS A 13 -15.59 3.37 11.19
C LYS A 13 -16.97 3.55 10.56
N ASP A 14 -17.88 2.63 10.83
CA ASP A 14 -19.30 2.67 10.46
C ASP A 14 -19.60 2.72 8.96
N VAL A 15 -18.66 2.30 8.10
CA VAL A 15 -18.88 2.15 6.66
C VAL A 15 -18.35 0.81 6.18
N THR A 16 -19.16 0.08 5.42
CA THR A 16 -18.75 -1.21 4.86
C THR A 16 -17.83 -1.03 3.66
N LYS A 17 -17.10 -2.09 3.32
CA LYS A 17 -16.28 -2.10 2.11
C LYS A 17 -17.15 -1.97 0.86
N GLU A 18 -18.31 -2.63 0.85
CA GLU A 18 -19.27 -2.64 -0.24
C GLU A 18 -19.83 -1.24 -0.51
N GLU A 19 -20.20 -0.50 0.53
CA GLU A 19 -20.60 0.91 0.43
C GLU A 19 -19.46 1.78 -0.12
N THR A 20 -18.23 1.55 0.35
CA THR A 20 -17.06 2.30 -0.10
C THR A 20 -16.71 2.03 -1.58
N VAL A 21 -16.90 0.79 -2.04
CA VAL A 21 -16.82 0.44 -3.47
C VAL A 21 -17.84 1.23 -4.28
N GLU A 22 -19.08 1.32 -3.80
CA GLU A 22 -20.11 2.09 -4.46
C GLU A 22 -19.78 3.59 -4.52
N TYR A 23 -19.29 4.17 -3.42
CA TYR A 23 -18.81 5.56 -3.40
C TYR A 23 -17.64 5.79 -4.38
N SER A 24 -16.76 4.82 -4.55
CA SER A 24 -15.65 4.95 -5.50
C SER A 24 -16.13 5.01 -6.95
N LYS A 25 -17.21 4.30 -7.29
CA LYS A 25 -17.83 4.33 -8.62
C LYS A 25 -18.55 5.65 -8.87
N GLN A 26 -19.30 6.13 -7.88
CA GLN A 26 -19.95 7.45 -7.94
C GLN A 26 -18.93 8.58 -8.10
N LEU A 27 -17.81 8.52 -7.37
CA LEU A 27 -16.73 9.47 -7.52
C LEU A 27 -16.09 9.40 -8.92
N ALA A 28 -15.82 8.19 -9.42
CA ALA A 28 -15.25 8.00 -10.75
C ALA A 28 -16.14 8.58 -11.86
N GLU A 29 -17.45 8.32 -11.79
CA GLU A 29 -18.43 8.86 -12.72
C GLU A 29 -18.47 10.40 -12.67
N ARG A 30 -18.47 10.98 -11.47
CA ARG A 30 -18.43 12.45 -11.30
C ARG A 30 -17.15 13.07 -11.85
N ILE A 31 -15.99 12.47 -11.60
CA ILE A 31 -14.72 12.99 -12.14
C ILE A 31 -14.75 12.99 -13.67
N TRP A 32 -15.28 11.94 -14.29
CA TRP A 32 -15.47 11.92 -15.73
C TRP A 32 -16.44 13.01 -16.20
N ASN A 33 -17.62 13.11 -15.59
CA ASN A 33 -18.66 14.06 -16.01
C ASN A 33 -18.27 15.53 -15.81
N GLU A 34 -17.54 15.85 -14.73
CA GLU A 34 -17.20 17.22 -14.35
C GLU A 34 -15.84 17.68 -14.91
N ALA A 35 -14.88 16.76 -15.09
CA ALA A 35 -13.51 17.11 -15.50
C ALA A 35 -13.04 16.42 -16.79
N GLY A 36 -13.82 15.48 -17.36
CA GLY A 36 -13.45 14.77 -18.59
C GLY A 36 -12.22 13.88 -18.45
N ILE A 37 -11.84 13.51 -17.21
CA ILE A 37 -10.66 12.67 -16.96
C ILE A 37 -11.07 11.20 -17.04
N PRO A 38 -10.43 10.39 -17.91
CA PRO A 38 -10.71 8.96 -17.98
C PRO A 38 -10.25 8.22 -16.72
N ILE A 39 -11.10 7.30 -16.23
CA ILE A 39 -10.92 6.62 -14.95
C ILE A 39 -10.78 5.12 -15.11
N PHE A 40 -9.80 4.53 -14.45
CA PHE A 40 -9.75 3.10 -14.16
C PHE A 40 -10.24 2.82 -12.74
N LEU A 41 -11.13 1.86 -12.60
CA LEU A 41 -11.44 1.29 -11.29
C LEU A 41 -10.41 0.21 -10.93
N TYR A 42 -9.94 0.22 -9.68
CA TYR A 42 -8.87 -0.68 -9.21
C TYR A 42 -9.16 -1.29 -7.82
N GLU A 43 -8.34 -2.26 -7.41
CA GLU A 43 -8.50 -3.04 -6.16
C GLU A 43 -9.92 -3.62 -6.02
N ASP A 44 -10.61 -3.41 -4.89
CA ASP A 44 -11.94 -3.95 -4.64
C ASP A 44 -13.01 -3.35 -5.60
N SER A 45 -12.70 -2.23 -6.25
CA SER A 45 -13.60 -1.59 -7.23
C SER A 45 -13.36 -2.05 -8.67
N ALA A 46 -12.30 -2.83 -8.93
CA ALA A 46 -11.91 -3.21 -10.27
C ALA A 46 -13.03 -3.94 -11.03
N SER A 47 -13.32 -3.49 -12.25
CA SER A 47 -14.30 -4.13 -13.15
C SER A 47 -13.80 -5.42 -13.79
N ALA A 48 -12.49 -5.66 -13.75
CA ALA A 48 -11.87 -6.84 -14.33
C ALA A 48 -10.65 -7.31 -13.51
N PRO A 49 -10.36 -8.63 -13.47
CA PRO A 49 -9.29 -9.18 -12.64
C PRO A 49 -7.90 -8.58 -12.89
N HIS A 50 -7.58 -8.24 -14.15
CA HIS A 50 -6.27 -7.65 -14.52
C HIS A 50 -6.10 -6.19 -14.08
N ARG A 51 -7.18 -5.53 -13.61
CA ARG A 51 -7.18 -4.14 -13.13
C ARG A 51 -7.04 -4.04 -11.61
N VAL A 52 -7.20 -5.13 -10.87
CA VAL A 52 -7.08 -5.14 -9.41
C VAL A 52 -5.75 -4.53 -8.96
N ASN A 53 -4.64 -4.96 -9.58
CA ASN A 53 -3.31 -4.47 -9.25
C ASN A 53 -3.01 -3.13 -9.94
N LEU A 54 -2.89 -2.08 -9.13
CA LEU A 54 -2.53 -0.73 -9.60
C LEU A 54 -1.24 -0.70 -10.44
N ALA A 55 -0.22 -1.49 -10.10
CA ALA A 55 1.02 -1.53 -10.88
C ALA A 55 0.80 -2.06 -12.31
N ALA A 56 -0.18 -2.94 -12.50
CA ALA A 56 -0.56 -3.41 -13.83
C ALA A 56 -1.23 -2.30 -14.64
N ILE A 57 -2.09 -1.49 -14.02
CA ILE A 57 -2.69 -0.29 -14.65
C ILE A 57 -1.59 0.72 -15.00
N ARG A 58 -0.67 1.01 -14.07
CA ARG A 58 0.38 2.02 -14.22
C ARG A 58 1.51 1.64 -15.18
N LYS A 59 1.58 0.38 -15.63
CA LYS A 59 2.63 -0.07 -16.54
C LYS A 59 2.62 0.76 -17.82
N GLY A 60 3.77 1.36 -18.16
CA GLY A 60 3.93 2.29 -19.27
C GLY A 60 3.83 3.77 -18.88
N GLN A 61 3.53 4.09 -17.62
CA GLN A 61 3.47 5.46 -17.09
C GLN A 61 2.56 6.38 -17.91
N PHE A 62 2.92 7.65 -18.16
CA PHE A 62 2.11 8.60 -18.93
C PHE A 62 2.21 8.32 -20.43
N GLU A 63 3.44 8.15 -20.91
CA GLU A 63 3.82 8.00 -22.30
C GLU A 63 3.19 6.75 -22.94
N GLY A 64 3.21 5.63 -22.23
CA GLY A 64 2.63 4.37 -22.70
C GLY A 64 1.11 4.28 -22.54
N MET A 65 0.48 5.21 -21.80
CA MET A 65 -0.96 5.13 -21.52
C MET A 65 -1.79 5.43 -22.76
N ALA A 66 -1.36 6.38 -23.60
CA ALA A 66 -2.08 6.79 -24.81
C ALA A 66 -2.29 5.61 -25.79
N GLU A 67 -1.30 4.72 -25.91
CA GLU A 67 -1.44 3.50 -26.71
C GLU A 67 -2.18 2.40 -25.95
N LYS A 68 -1.92 2.27 -24.64
CA LYS A 68 -2.56 1.23 -23.82
C LYS A 68 -4.08 1.34 -23.81
N VAL A 69 -4.65 2.54 -23.68
CA VAL A 69 -6.12 2.71 -23.63
C VAL A 69 -6.83 2.31 -24.92
N LYS A 70 -6.10 2.22 -26.05
CA LYS A 70 -6.63 1.76 -27.34
C LYS A 70 -6.82 0.24 -27.37
N ASP A 71 -6.13 -0.50 -26.51
CA ASP A 71 -6.38 -1.93 -26.32
C ASP A 71 -7.76 -2.10 -25.64
N PRO A 72 -8.70 -2.85 -26.23
CA PRO A 72 -10.00 -3.10 -25.63
C PRO A 72 -9.94 -3.67 -24.20
N GLN A 73 -8.88 -4.41 -23.85
CA GLN A 73 -8.70 -4.91 -22.47
C GLN A 73 -8.43 -3.78 -21.46
N TRP A 74 -7.83 -2.69 -21.93
CA TRP A 74 -7.40 -1.56 -21.12
C TRP A 74 -8.19 -0.29 -21.42
N THR A 75 -9.39 -0.40 -21.99
CA THR A 75 -10.31 0.74 -22.08
C THR A 75 -10.74 1.18 -20.68
N PRO A 76 -10.51 2.44 -20.27
CA PRO A 76 -10.99 3.00 -19.00
C PRO A 76 -12.46 2.67 -18.71
N ASP A 77 -12.78 2.50 -17.43
CA ASP A 77 -14.16 2.27 -16.96
C ASP A 77 -15.07 3.47 -17.25
N PHE A 78 -14.50 4.67 -17.21
CA PHE A 78 -15.15 5.92 -17.61
C PHE A 78 -14.25 6.70 -18.55
N GLY A 79 -14.84 7.36 -19.55
CA GLY A 79 -14.11 8.27 -20.47
C GLY A 79 -13.55 7.64 -21.75
N GLY A 80 -13.76 6.35 -21.99
CA GLY A 80 -13.44 5.68 -23.26
C GLY A 80 -11.93 5.55 -23.55
N ALA A 81 -11.58 5.10 -24.75
CA ALA A 81 -10.22 4.74 -25.17
C ALA A 81 -9.32 5.96 -25.49
N ALA A 82 -9.34 6.98 -24.62
CA ALA A 82 -8.54 8.19 -24.76
C ALA A 82 -7.88 8.58 -23.43
N ILE A 83 -6.96 9.54 -23.47
CA ILE A 83 -6.36 10.17 -22.29
C ILE A 83 -6.74 11.65 -22.25
N HIS A 84 -6.85 12.22 -21.06
CA HIS A 84 -7.00 13.67 -20.94
C HIS A 84 -5.68 14.36 -21.36
N PRO A 85 -5.70 15.41 -22.21
CA PRO A 85 -4.49 16.00 -22.78
C PRO A 85 -3.45 16.47 -21.75
N THR A 86 -3.92 17.04 -20.63
CA THR A 86 -3.06 17.59 -19.56
C THR A 86 -3.08 16.78 -18.28
N ALA A 87 -4.09 15.93 -18.09
CA ALA A 87 -4.34 15.24 -16.82
C ALA A 87 -4.12 13.74 -16.92
N GLY A 88 -3.97 13.18 -18.13
CA GLY A 88 -3.77 11.75 -18.35
C GLY A 88 -5.00 10.93 -17.98
N VAL A 89 -4.79 9.94 -17.11
CA VAL A 89 -5.82 9.03 -16.59
C VAL A 89 -5.62 8.86 -15.09
N THR A 90 -6.71 8.65 -14.36
CA THR A 90 -6.68 8.48 -12.90
C THR A 90 -7.21 7.10 -12.52
N ALA A 91 -6.61 6.48 -11.50
CA ALA A 91 -7.16 5.28 -10.89
C ALA A 91 -8.00 5.67 -9.66
N VAL A 92 -9.23 5.17 -9.55
CA VAL A 92 -10.11 5.37 -8.40
C VAL A 92 -10.55 4.02 -7.87
N GLY A 93 -10.56 3.81 -6.57
CA GLY A 93 -10.99 2.50 -6.06
C GLY A 93 -10.97 2.39 -4.56
N CYS A 94 -11.72 1.41 -4.08
CA CYS A 94 -11.77 1.03 -2.68
C CYS A 94 -10.63 0.06 -2.36
N ARG A 95 -9.97 0.26 -1.22
CA ARG A 95 -9.02 -0.69 -0.65
C ARG A 95 -8.96 -0.57 0.85
N MET A 96 -8.51 -1.63 1.51
CA MET A 96 -8.17 -1.56 2.93
C MET A 96 -7.01 -0.58 3.19
N PRO A 97 -6.89 -0.05 4.44
CA PRO A 97 -5.76 0.78 4.82
C PRO A 97 -4.46 0.03 4.58
N LEU A 98 -3.46 0.74 4.04
CA LEU A 98 -2.11 0.22 3.93
C LEU A 98 -1.23 0.95 4.92
N VAL A 99 -0.26 0.25 5.50
CA VAL A 99 0.75 0.87 6.35
C VAL A 99 2.04 0.98 5.55
N ALA A 100 2.45 2.21 5.25
CA ALA A 100 3.77 2.48 4.71
C ALA A 100 4.77 2.52 5.87
N PHE A 101 5.64 1.52 5.91
CA PHE A 101 6.49 1.23 7.04
C PHE A 101 7.90 0.92 6.57
N ASN A 102 8.89 1.60 7.11
CA ASN A 102 10.27 1.43 6.70
C ASN A 102 11.13 0.94 7.88
N ILE A 103 12.13 0.12 7.59
CA ILE A 103 13.07 -0.40 8.58
C ILE A 103 14.48 0.05 8.21
N ASN A 104 15.11 0.80 9.10
CA ASN A 104 16.44 1.37 8.92
C ASN A 104 17.51 0.37 9.33
N LEU A 105 18.54 0.20 8.50
CA LEU A 105 19.66 -0.70 8.76
C LEU A 105 20.93 0.09 9.15
N SER A 106 21.79 -0.51 9.96
CA SER A 106 23.08 0.07 10.39
C SER A 106 24.16 0.11 9.29
N THR A 107 23.78 0.10 8.02
CA THR A 107 24.67 0.02 6.86
C THR A 107 24.15 0.91 5.75
N SER A 108 25.03 1.43 4.88
CA SER A 108 24.66 2.10 3.63
C SER A 108 24.56 1.14 2.43
N ASP A 109 24.85 -0.15 2.63
CA ASP A 109 24.80 -1.15 1.56
C ASP A 109 23.34 -1.53 1.22
N VAL A 110 22.80 -0.88 0.19
CA VAL A 110 21.45 -1.12 -0.35
C VAL A 110 21.28 -2.56 -0.85
N SER A 111 22.35 -3.27 -1.21
CA SER A 111 22.26 -4.67 -1.63
C SER A 111 21.79 -5.58 -0.49
N ILE A 112 22.15 -5.26 0.76
CA ILE A 112 21.69 -5.97 1.96
C ILE A 112 20.19 -5.72 2.15
N ALA A 113 19.76 -4.45 2.14
CA ALA A 113 18.35 -4.10 2.23
C ALA A 113 17.51 -4.77 1.12
N SER A 114 18.04 -4.82 -0.10
CA SER A 114 17.38 -5.44 -1.26
C SER A 114 17.24 -6.96 -1.11
N LYS A 115 18.25 -7.64 -0.57
CA LYS A 115 18.19 -9.08 -0.26
C LYS A 115 17.14 -9.36 0.82
N ILE A 116 17.11 -8.57 1.90
CA ILE A 116 16.10 -8.70 2.96
C ILE A 116 14.70 -8.43 2.41
N ALA A 117 14.52 -7.35 1.64
CA ALA A 117 13.26 -7.03 0.99
C ALA A 117 12.74 -8.18 0.12
N LYS A 118 13.63 -8.87 -0.60
CA LYS A 118 13.28 -10.05 -1.41
C LYS A 118 12.81 -11.23 -0.55
N ILE A 119 13.37 -11.41 0.64
CA ILE A 119 12.96 -12.49 1.56
C ILE A 119 11.56 -12.22 2.12
N ILE A 120 11.27 -10.99 2.52
CA ILE A 120 10.01 -10.68 3.21
C ILE A 120 8.83 -10.41 2.27
N ARG A 121 9.06 -10.02 1.01
CA ARG A 121 7.97 -9.61 0.10
C ARG A 121 7.23 -10.80 -0.51
N ARG A 122 5.91 -10.66 -0.65
CA ARG A 122 5.00 -11.67 -1.23
C ARG A 122 5.43 -12.12 -2.63
N SER A 123 5.83 -11.19 -3.49
CA SER A 123 6.21 -11.48 -4.89
C SER A 123 7.44 -12.37 -5.04
N SER A 124 8.14 -12.68 -3.95
CA SER A 124 9.30 -13.57 -3.92
C SER A 124 9.10 -14.76 -2.97
N GLY A 125 7.84 -15.02 -2.56
CA GLY A 125 7.48 -16.13 -1.68
C GLY A 125 7.57 -15.81 -0.18
N GLY A 126 7.78 -14.55 0.17
CA GLY A 126 7.81 -14.08 1.56
C GLY A 126 6.42 -13.96 2.20
N PHE A 127 6.27 -13.02 3.12
CA PHE A 127 5.00 -12.79 3.81
C PHE A 127 3.89 -12.38 2.87
N ASP A 128 2.68 -12.84 3.18
CA ASP A 128 1.51 -12.33 2.50
C ASP A 128 1.29 -10.85 2.86
N CYS A 129 0.71 -10.10 1.94
CA CYS A 129 0.36 -8.69 2.10
C CYS A 129 1.57 -7.75 2.29
N VAL A 130 2.80 -8.23 2.03
CA VAL A 130 4.02 -7.44 2.12
C VAL A 130 4.57 -7.15 0.73
N LYS A 131 4.71 -5.87 0.40
CA LYS A 131 5.51 -5.39 -0.74
C LYS A 131 6.73 -4.69 -0.16
N ALA A 132 7.94 -5.08 -0.56
CA ALA A 132 9.16 -4.49 -0.04
C ALA A 132 10.23 -4.26 -1.11
N LEU A 133 11.04 -3.22 -0.91
CA LEU A 133 12.20 -2.84 -1.72
C LEU A 133 13.33 -2.34 -0.81
N GLY A 134 14.58 -2.59 -1.22
CA GLY A 134 15.74 -1.95 -0.60
C GLY A 134 15.96 -0.58 -1.23
N VAL A 135 16.12 0.46 -0.42
CA VAL A 135 16.35 1.83 -0.87
C VAL A 135 17.48 2.47 -0.07
N MET A 136 18.09 3.51 -0.62
CA MET A 136 19.05 4.36 0.08
C MET A 136 18.31 5.57 0.67
N LEU A 137 18.60 5.89 1.92
CA LEU A 137 18.22 7.16 2.53
C LEU A 137 19.45 8.08 2.52
N GLU A 138 19.58 8.86 1.44
CA GLU A 138 20.76 9.66 1.12
C GLU A 138 21.14 10.62 2.26
N ASP A 139 20.16 11.33 2.83
CA ASP A 139 20.39 12.34 3.89
C ASP A 139 21.02 11.76 5.16
N ARG A 140 20.85 10.46 5.40
CA ARG A 140 21.38 9.76 6.57
C ARG A 140 22.51 8.80 6.22
N ASN A 141 22.81 8.63 4.95
CA ASN A 141 23.76 7.64 4.42
C ASN A 141 23.50 6.22 4.98
N ILE A 142 22.24 5.78 4.96
CA ILE A 142 21.83 4.44 5.42
C ILE A 142 20.92 3.76 4.40
N ALA A 143 21.02 2.44 4.33
CA ALA A 143 20.11 1.58 3.61
C ALA A 143 18.85 1.33 4.46
N GLN A 144 17.72 1.23 3.76
CA GLN A 144 16.41 1.08 4.36
C GLN A 144 15.63 0.01 3.61
N VAL A 145 14.93 -0.85 4.34
CA VAL A 145 13.93 -1.75 3.77
C VAL A 145 12.60 -0.97 3.77
N SER A 146 12.17 -0.51 2.60
CA SER A 146 10.90 0.19 2.44
C SER A 146 9.77 -0.80 2.18
N ILE A 147 8.68 -0.67 2.93
CA ILE A 147 7.63 -1.69 3.00
C ILE A 147 6.25 -1.04 2.89
N ASN A 148 5.41 -1.62 2.02
CA ASN A 148 3.98 -1.37 2.02
C ASN A 148 3.27 -2.63 2.53
N MET A 149 2.67 -2.51 3.70
CA MET A 149 1.82 -3.53 4.32
C MET A 149 0.40 -3.33 3.80
N THR A 150 -0.03 -4.15 2.84
CA THR A 150 -1.35 -4.01 2.21
C THR A 150 -2.48 -4.53 3.08
N ASP A 151 -2.17 -5.36 4.08
CA ASP A 151 -3.09 -5.81 5.11
C ASP A 151 -2.28 -6.22 6.35
N PHE A 152 -2.29 -5.33 7.35
CA PHE A 152 -1.54 -5.49 8.60
C PHE A 152 -2.22 -6.45 9.57
N ASN A 153 -3.52 -6.77 9.40
CA ASN A 153 -4.21 -7.74 10.26
C ASN A 153 -3.76 -9.17 9.94
N ARG A 154 -3.38 -9.41 8.68
CA ARG A 154 -2.88 -10.72 8.25
C ARG A 154 -1.39 -10.90 8.50
N THR A 155 -0.60 -9.87 8.22
CA THR A 155 0.82 -9.83 8.56
C THR A 155 1.09 -8.61 9.43
N PRO A 156 1.27 -8.78 10.75
CA PRO A 156 1.48 -7.66 11.66
C PRO A 156 2.89 -7.08 11.54
N LEU A 157 3.04 -5.80 11.90
CA LEU A 157 4.30 -5.06 11.75
C LEU A 157 5.45 -5.72 12.51
N TYR A 158 5.22 -6.11 13.78
CA TYR A 158 6.25 -6.74 14.61
C TYR A 158 6.90 -7.95 13.92
N ARG A 159 6.11 -8.74 13.17
CA ARG A 159 6.60 -9.97 12.52
C ARG A 159 7.60 -9.64 11.41
N VAL A 160 7.31 -8.59 10.64
CA VAL A 160 8.21 -8.11 9.58
C VAL A 160 9.47 -7.49 10.18
N VAL A 161 9.35 -6.79 11.31
CA VAL A 161 10.50 -6.26 12.06
C VAL A 161 11.40 -7.37 12.57
N GLU A 162 10.85 -8.37 13.26
CA GLU A 162 11.63 -9.47 13.83
C GLU A 162 12.36 -10.30 12.77
N VAL A 163 11.69 -10.61 11.65
CA VAL A 163 12.37 -11.30 10.54
C VAL A 163 13.42 -10.41 9.88
N THR A 164 13.17 -9.12 9.73
CA THR A 164 14.18 -8.19 9.21
C THR A 164 15.40 -8.11 10.12
N LYS A 165 15.22 -8.08 11.44
CA LYS A 165 16.32 -8.15 12.42
C LYS A 165 17.11 -9.44 12.27
N ALA A 166 16.43 -10.59 12.20
CA ALA A 166 17.06 -11.89 12.04
C ALA A 166 17.85 -11.99 10.73
N GLU A 167 17.28 -11.53 9.61
CA GLU A 167 17.98 -11.56 8.32
C GLU A 167 19.13 -10.55 8.24
N ALA A 168 19.00 -9.36 8.84
CA ALA A 168 20.09 -8.38 8.92
C ALA A 168 21.28 -8.90 9.71
N ALA A 169 21.02 -9.59 10.83
CA ALA A 169 22.06 -10.13 11.70
C ALA A 169 23.00 -11.10 10.98
N ARG A 170 22.51 -11.81 9.95
CA ARG A 170 23.32 -12.72 9.11
C ARG A 170 24.41 -12.00 8.32
N TRP A 171 24.31 -10.69 8.17
CA TRP A 171 25.28 -9.82 7.50
C TRP A 171 26.10 -8.97 8.48
N GLY A 172 25.98 -9.20 9.80
CA GLY A 172 26.58 -8.34 10.82
C GLY A 172 25.94 -6.94 10.90
N VAL A 173 24.74 -6.78 10.34
CA VAL A 173 23.97 -5.54 10.32
C VAL A 173 22.85 -5.64 11.36
N HIS A 174 22.48 -4.52 11.97
CA HIS A 174 21.33 -4.47 12.88
C HIS A 174 20.32 -3.40 12.44
N VAL A 175 19.09 -3.57 12.88
CA VAL A 175 18.03 -2.56 12.71
C VAL A 175 18.29 -1.42 13.69
N ILE A 176 18.37 -0.19 13.19
CA ILE A 176 18.65 1.02 13.98
C ILE A 176 17.42 1.89 14.20
N GLY A 177 16.27 1.48 13.67
CA GLY A 177 15.01 2.17 13.84
C GLY A 177 13.99 1.76 12.80
N THR A 178 12.75 2.19 13.01
CA THR A 178 11.66 2.01 12.07
C THR A 178 10.93 3.33 11.88
N GLU A 179 10.19 3.46 10.80
CA GLU A 179 9.52 4.70 10.43
C GLU A 179 8.14 4.38 9.85
N ILE A 180 7.13 5.12 10.28
CA ILE A 180 5.79 5.11 9.68
C ILE A 180 5.69 6.33 8.79
N ILE A 181 5.33 6.11 7.53
CA ILE A 181 5.17 7.19 6.56
C ILE A 181 3.69 7.56 6.49
N GLY A 182 3.37 8.76 6.97
CA GLY A 182 1.99 9.26 7.02
C GLY A 182 1.21 8.71 8.21
N LEU A 183 -0.07 8.38 7.98
CA LEU A 183 -0.98 7.88 9.02
C LEU A 183 -0.97 6.36 9.08
N THR A 184 -1.22 5.81 10.26
CA THR A 184 -1.34 4.37 10.49
C THR A 184 -2.61 4.06 11.28
N PRO A 185 -3.29 2.92 11.01
CA PRO A 185 -4.35 2.43 11.87
C PRO A 185 -3.83 2.08 13.26
N MET A 186 -4.55 2.47 14.31
CA MET A 186 -4.16 2.21 15.69
C MET A 186 -3.96 0.70 15.96
N ARG A 187 -4.80 -0.14 15.37
CA ARG A 187 -4.71 -1.61 15.49
C ARG A 187 -3.32 -2.15 15.12
N ALA A 188 -2.68 -1.60 14.07
CA ALA A 188 -1.35 -2.03 13.65
C ALA A 188 -0.26 -1.82 14.72
N LEU A 189 -0.42 -0.77 15.54
CA LEU A 189 0.46 -0.48 16.67
C LEU A 189 0.13 -1.35 17.87
N ILE A 190 -1.16 -1.53 18.17
CA ILE A 190 -1.64 -2.36 19.27
C ILE A 190 -1.15 -3.81 19.11
N ASP A 191 -1.29 -4.40 17.91
CA ASP A 191 -0.84 -5.78 17.66
C ASP A 191 0.66 -5.95 17.93
N SER A 192 1.45 -4.91 17.66
CA SER A 192 2.88 -4.91 17.94
C SER A 192 3.16 -4.75 19.44
N ALA A 193 2.43 -3.87 20.13
CA ALA A 193 2.54 -3.68 21.57
C ALA A 193 2.16 -4.96 22.34
N GLU A 194 1.04 -5.58 21.98
CA GLU A 194 0.58 -6.84 22.55
C GLU A 194 1.63 -7.94 22.38
N TYR A 195 2.22 -8.06 21.17
CA TYR A 195 3.30 -9.02 20.93
C TYR A 195 4.53 -8.76 21.80
N TYR A 196 5.02 -7.53 21.93
CA TYR A 196 6.24 -7.29 22.71
C TYR A 196 6.01 -7.30 24.22
N LEU A 197 4.81 -6.91 24.67
CA LEU A 197 4.48 -6.83 26.10
C LEU A 197 3.98 -8.17 26.66
N GLN A 198 3.55 -9.10 25.79
CA GLN A 198 3.04 -10.42 26.19
C GLN A 198 1.91 -10.31 27.23
N ILE A 199 0.99 -9.37 27.02
CA ILE A 199 -0.10 -9.09 27.96
C ILE A 199 -1.06 -10.28 27.95
N GLU A 200 -1.28 -10.90 29.11
CA GLU A 200 -2.22 -12.00 29.27
C GLU A 200 -3.68 -11.50 29.19
N ASP A 201 -4.53 -12.27 28.50
CA ASP A 201 -5.97 -12.02 28.35
C ASP A 201 -6.33 -10.60 27.85
N PHE A 202 -5.46 -10.00 27.03
CA PHE A 202 -5.67 -8.65 26.51
C PHE A 202 -6.80 -8.59 25.48
N ASN A 203 -7.71 -7.65 25.68
CA ASN A 203 -8.76 -7.30 24.74
C ASN A 203 -8.67 -5.82 24.39
N ALA A 204 -8.13 -5.52 23.21
CA ALA A 204 -7.95 -4.16 22.71
C ALA A 204 -9.24 -3.33 22.66
N ASP A 205 -10.41 -3.96 22.49
CA ASP A 205 -11.68 -3.25 22.39
C ASP A 205 -12.25 -2.87 23.77
N LYS A 206 -11.80 -3.54 24.84
CA LYS A 206 -12.29 -3.33 26.21
C LYS A 206 -11.27 -2.71 27.16
N GLN A 207 -9.98 -2.87 26.86
CA GLN A 207 -8.88 -2.45 27.74
C GLN A 207 -8.06 -1.29 27.19
N ILE A 208 -8.44 -0.76 26.01
CA ILE A 208 -7.93 0.54 25.52
C ILE A 208 -9.04 1.56 25.72
N ILE A 209 -8.72 2.63 26.44
CA ILE A 209 -9.69 3.66 26.84
C ILE A 209 -10.40 4.24 25.62
N GLU A 210 -9.66 4.58 24.57
CA GLU A 210 -10.19 5.19 23.34
C GLU A 210 -11.10 4.22 22.56
N ASN A 211 -10.83 2.92 22.57
CA ASN A 211 -11.70 1.93 21.91
C ASN A 211 -12.96 1.63 22.71
N TYR A 212 -12.87 1.63 24.04
CA TYR A 212 -14.01 1.33 24.91
C TYR A 212 -15.02 2.49 24.95
N LEU A 213 -14.55 3.72 24.83
CA LEU A 213 -15.37 4.93 24.97
C LEU A 213 -15.99 5.42 23.65
N LEU A 214 -15.40 5.09 22.49
CA LEU A 214 -15.80 5.62 21.17
C LEU A 214 -16.53 4.59 20.34
#